data_AF-A0A4U8V683-F1
#
_entry.id   AF-A0A4U8V683-F1
#
_cell.length_a   1.000
_cell.length_b   1.000
_cell.length_c   1.000
_cell.angle_alpha   90.00
_cell.angle_beta   90.00
_cell.angle_gamma   90.00
#
_symmetry.space_group_name_H-M   'P 1'
#
loop_
_entity.id
_entity.type
_entity.pdbx_description
1 polymer ?
#
loop_
_entity_poly.entity_id
_entity_poly.type
_entity_poly.pdbx_seq_one_letter_code
_entity_poly.pdbx_strand_id
1 'polypeptide(L)'
;MARGGQLARLAGMWCNDPEFWAFLNKRASTPGAVADAGRAADQVRYMCAVQSRAELDNDAQAAALFHRRVRLPFMAWKRGARS
;
A
#
# COMPACT_ATOMS: atom_id res chain seq x y z
N MET A 1 0.82 5.22 -21.64
CA MET A 1 0.62 3.76 -21.46
C MET A 1 1.40 3.33 -20.22
N ALA A 2 0.74 3.17 -19.07
CA ALA A 2 1.40 2.77 -17.84
C ALA A 2 1.62 1.25 -17.86
N ARG A 3 2.89 0.83 -17.76
CA ARG A 3 3.32 -0.58 -17.77
C ARG A 3 2.65 -1.32 -16.61
N GLY A 4 1.73 -2.23 -16.93
CA GLY A 4 1.01 -3.11 -15.98
C GLY A 4 1.89 -4.17 -15.32
N GLY A 5 2.94 -3.74 -14.63
CA GLY A 5 3.71 -4.59 -13.70
C GLY A 5 4.46 -3.80 -12.62
N GLN A 6 4.33 -2.48 -12.62
CA GLN A 6 5.12 -1.61 -11.76
C GLN A 6 4.43 -1.39 -10.41
N LEU A 7 3.11 -1.52 -10.33
CA LEU A 7 2.35 -1.27 -9.11
C LEU A 7 2.37 -2.47 -8.17
N ALA A 8 2.18 -3.70 -8.67
CA ALA A 8 2.29 -4.90 -7.84
C ALA A 8 3.70 -5.02 -7.24
N ARG A 9 4.73 -4.71 -8.02
CA ARG A 9 6.12 -4.79 -7.58
C ARG A 9 6.46 -3.68 -6.56
N LEU A 10 5.98 -2.46 -6.78
CA LEU A 10 6.13 -1.37 -5.82
C LEU A 10 5.40 -1.68 -4.50
N ALA A 11 4.15 -2.15 -4.60
CA ALA A 11 3.38 -2.58 -3.43
C ALA A 11 4.11 -3.71 -2.68
N GLY A 12 4.69 -4.67 -3.40
CA GLY A 12 5.52 -5.73 -2.82
C GLY A 12 6.74 -5.19 -2.05
N MET A 13 7.47 -4.23 -2.63
CA MET A 13 8.61 -3.60 -1.96
C MET A 13 8.18 -2.88 -0.68
N TRP A 14 7.10 -2.09 -0.73
CA TRP A 14 6.59 -1.39 0.46
C TRP A 14 6.03 -2.33 1.51
N CYS A 15 5.40 -3.43 1.10
CA CYS A 15 4.97 -4.45 2.06
C CYS A 15 6.14 -5.07 2.81
N ASN A 16 7.38 -5.02 2.30
CA ASN A 16 8.56 -5.49 3.03
C ASN A 16 9.30 -4.37 3.79
N ASP A 17 8.78 -3.13 3.74
CA ASP A 17 9.43 -1.96 4.31
C ASP A 17 8.86 -1.66 5.71
N PRO A 18 9.69 -1.63 6.77
CA PRO A 18 9.21 -1.40 8.13
C PRO A 18 8.67 0.02 8.35
N GLU A 19 9.12 1.04 7.58
CA GLU A 19 8.50 2.36 7.66
C GLU A 19 7.06 2.33 7.14
N PHE A 20 6.81 1.55 6.09
CA PHE A 20 5.45 1.35 5.58
C PHE A 20 4.56 0.65 6.60
N TRP A 21 5.09 -0.32 7.35
CA TRP A 21 4.35 -0.94 8.46
C TRP A 21 4.01 0.10 9.54
N ALA A 22 4.96 0.95 9.94
CA ALA A 22 4.70 2.01 10.91
C ALA A 22 3.62 2.99 10.43
N PHE A 23 3.65 3.37 9.16
CA PHE A 23 2.59 4.16 8.53
C PHE A 23 1.23 3.48 8.61
N LEU A 24 1.14 2.19 8.26
CA LEU A 24 -0.11 1.43 8.35
C LEU A 24 -0.61 1.35 9.80
N ASN A 25 0.26 1.07 10.76
CA ASN A 25 -0.09 1.04 12.19
C ASN A 25 -0.57 2.40 12.72
N LYS A 26 -0.09 3.52 12.18
CA LYS A 26 -0.55 4.86 12.55
C LYS A 26 -1.94 5.20 12.01
N ARG A 27 -2.45 4.46 11.01
CA ARG A 27 -3.80 4.69 10.49
C ARG A 27 -4.82 4.01 11.39
N ALA A 28 -5.81 4.78 11.83
CA ALA A 28 -6.94 4.28 12.63
C ALA A 28 -7.78 3.20 11.91
N SER A 29 -7.73 3.13 10.57
CA SER A 29 -8.48 2.16 9.77
C SER A 29 -7.76 0.83 9.52
N THR A 30 -6.59 0.61 10.12
CA THR A 30 -5.84 -0.64 9.99
C THR A 30 -6.33 -1.63 11.05
N PRO A 31 -6.92 -2.79 10.67
CA PRO A 31 -7.38 -3.78 11.62
C PRO A 31 -6.18 -4.55 12.18
N GLY A 32 -5.80 -4.19 13.41
CA GLY A 32 -4.69 -4.81 14.13
C GLY A 32 -3.32 -4.28 13.73
N ALA A 33 -2.29 -4.78 14.41
CA ALA A 33 -0.93 -4.36 14.17
C ALA A 33 -0.34 -4.99 12.90
N VAL A 34 0.27 -4.18 12.05
CA VAL A 34 1.06 -4.67 10.91
C VAL A 34 2.47 -4.96 11.39
N ALA A 35 2.80 -6.24 11.58
CA ALA A 35 4.10 -6.69 12.09
C ALA A 35 4.96 -7.41 11.04
N ASP A 36 4.39 -7.72 9.88
CA ASP A 36 5.04 -8.49 8.82
C ASP A 36 4.51 -8.11 7.44
N ALA A 37 5.23 -8.58 6.42
CA ALA A 37 4.91 -8.28 5.02
C ALA A 37 3.59 -8.89 4.53
N GLY A 38 3.15 -10.01 5.12
CA GLY A 38 1.87 -10.63 4.82
C GLY A 38 0.71 -9.74 5.28
N ARG A 39 0.77 -9.25 6.52
CA ARG A 39 -0.20 -8.30 7.07
C ARG A 39 -0.23 -6.99 6.29
N ALA A 40 0.93 -6.46 5.92
CA ALA A 40 1.00 -5.26 5.07
C ALA A 40 0.34 -5.48 3.71
N ALA A 41 0.56 -6.65 3.10
CA ALA A 41 -0.05 -7.00 1.82
C ALA A 41 -1.56 -7.21 1.91
N ASP A 42 -2.06 -7.78 3.01
CA ASP A 42 -3.49 -7.90 3.30
C ASP A 42 -4.15 -6.52 3.41
N GLN A 43 -3.50 -5.61 4.12
CA GLN A 43 -3.99 -4.25 4.26
C GLN A 43 -4.05 -3.50 2.93
N VAL A 44 -3.05 -3.65 2.08
CA VAL A 44 -3.03 -3.04 0.75
C VAL A 44 -4.15 -3.60 -0.13
N ARG A 45 -4.38 -4.92 -0.10
CA ARG A 45 -5.47 -5.58 -0.80
C ARG A 45 -6.84 -5.05 -0.35
N TYR A 46 -7.06 -4.95 0.96
CA TYR A 46 -8.27 -4.36 1.54
C TYR A 46 -8.48 -2.91 1.09
N MET A 47 -7.44 -2.08 1.15
CA MET A 47 -7.51 -0.66 0.76
C MET A 47 -7.76 -0.45 -0.74
N CYS A 48 -7.30 -1.38 -1.57
CA CYS A 48 -7.43 -1.30 -3.03
C CYS A 48 -8.61 -2.12 -3.57
N ALA A 49 -9.39 -2.77 -2.69
CA ALA A 49 -10.51 -3.64 -3.05
C ALA A 49 -10.13 -4.75 -4.06
N VAL A 50 -8.94 -5.34 -3.89
CA VAL A 50 -8.43 -6.44 -4.74
C VAL A 50 -8.12 -7.67 -3.91
N GLN A 51 -8.18 -8.84 -4.53
CA GLN A 51 -7.83 -10.11 -3.89
C GLN A 51 -6.33 -10.44 -4.04
N SER A 52 -5.71 -9.93 -5.10
CA SER A 52 -4.30 -10.14 -5.40
C SER A 52 -3.60 -8.83 -5.81
N ARG A 53 -2.34 -8.68 -5.40
CA ARG A 53 -1.51 -7.51 -5.78
C ARG A 53 -1.31 -7.40 -7.28
N ALA A 54 -1.38 -8.51 -8.01
CA ALA A 54 -1.28 -8.53 -9.48
C ALA A 54 -2.45 -7.81 -10.17
N GLU A 55 -3.60 -7.69 -9.49
CA GLU A 55 -4.75 -6.95 -10.01
C GLU A 55 -4.48 -5.44 -10.05
N LEU A 56 -3.58 -4.91 -9.22
CA LEU A 56 -3.20 -3.50 -9.25
C LEU A 56 -2.67 -3.03 -10.61
N ASP A 57 -2.12 -3.96 -11.38
CA ASP A 57 -1.53 -3.68 -12.68
C ASP A 57 -2.49 -3.89 -13.86
N ASN A 58 -3.57 -4.65 -13.65
CA ASN A 58 -4.58 -4.96 -14.67
C ASN A 58 -5.89 -4.17 -14.46
N ASP A 59 -6.14 -3.70 -13.23
CA ASP A 59 -7.33 -2.96 -12.86
C ASP A 59 -6.99 -1.47 -12.62
N ALA A 60 -7.51 -0.62 -13.48
CA ALA A 60 -7.28 0.81 -13.42
C ALA A 60 -7.89 1.46 -12.17
N GLN A 61 -8.99 0.90 -11.62
CA GLN A 61 -9.58 1.41 -10.39
C GLN A 61 -8.71 1.06 -9.18
N ALA A 62 -8.20 -0.16 -9.10
CA ALA A 62 -7.28 -0.61 -8.08
C ALA A 62 -5.99 0.20 -8.11
N ALA A 63 -5.45 0.50 -9.30
CA ALA A 63 -4.32 1.40 -9.46
C ALA A 63 -4.60 2.82 -8.92
N ALA A 64 -5.77 3.37 -9.23
CA ALA A 64 -6.20 4.69 -8.74
C ALA A 64 -6.41 4.69 -7.22
N LEU A 65 -7.00 3.63 -6.67
CA LEU A 65 -7.16 3.44 -5.23
C LEU A 65 -5.81 3.31 -4.53
N PHE A 66 -4.90 2.49 -5.04
CA PHE A 66 -3.54 2.37 -4.51
C PHE A 66 -2.85 3.74 -4.50
N HIS A 67 -2.95 4.50 -5.59
CA HIS A 67 -2.40 5.84 -5.66
C HIS A 67 -2.98 6.77 -4.57
N ARG A 68 -4.31 6.87 -4.49
CA ARG A 68 -5.00 7.82 -3.60
C ARG A 68 -5.00 7.41 -2.13
N ARG A 69 -5.17 6.12 -1.85
CA ARG A 69 -5.34 5.57 -0.49
C ARG A 69 -4.03 5.11 0.14
N VAL A 70 -3.01 4.77 -0.64
CA VAL A 70 -1.73 4.25 -0.13
C VAL A 70 -0.60 5.22 -0.46
N ARG A 71 -0.38 5.49 -1.74
CA ARG A 71 0.80 6.22 -2.25
C ARG A 71 0.87 7.65 -1.75
N LEU A 72 -0.18 8.44 -1.95
CA LEU A 72 -0.24 9.84 -1.48
C LEU A 72 -0.10 9.97 0.05
N PRO A 73 -0.90 9.28 0.88
CA PRO A 73 -0.81 9.42 2.32
C PRO A 73 0.50 8.87 2.89
N PHE A 74 1.06 7.80 2.32
CA PHE A 74 2.37 7.30 2.75
C PHE A 74 3.47 8.33 2.49
N MET A 75 3.48 9.00 1.34
CA MET A 75 4.46 10.04 1.05
C MET A 75 4.27 11.28 1.93
N ALA A 76 3.02 11.67 2.20
CA ALA A 76 2.72 12.76 3.13
C ALA A 76 3.18 12.43 4.55
N TRP A 77 2.89 11.20 5.02
CA TRP A 77 3.36 10.71 6.31
C TRP A 77 4.88 10.66 6.36
N LYS A 78 5.57 10.15 5.34
CA LYS A 78 7.04 10.06 5.29
C LYS A 78 7.72 11.44 5.34
N ARG A 79 7.08 12.47 4.76
CA ARG A 79 7.54 13.87 4.89
C ARG A 79 7.37 14.40 6.32
N GLY A 80 6.22 14.14 6.95
CA GLY A 80 5.93 14.60 8.31
C GLY A 80 6.58 13.78 9.43
N ALA A 81 6.84 12.48 9.22
CA ALA A 81 7.50 11.60 10.18
C ALA A 81 8.99 11.91 10.37
N ARG A 82 9.57 12.72 9.47
CA ARG A 82 10.95 13.23 9.56
C ARG A 82 11.01 14.70 10.04
N SER A 83 9.89 15.26 10.51
CA SER A 83 9.80 16.62 11.08
C SER A 83 9.60 16.58 12.59
#